data_AF-A0A5N5MJ03-F1
#
_entry.id   AF-A0A5N5MJ03-F1
#
_cell.length_a   1.000
_cell.length_b   1.000
_cell.length_c   1.000
_cell.angle_alpha   90.00
_cell.angle_beta   90.00
_cell.angle_gamma   90.00
#
_symmetry.space_group_name_H-M   'P 1'
#
loop_
_entity.id
_entity.type
_entity.pdbx_description
1 polymer ?
#
loop_
_entity_poly.entity_id
_entity_poly.type
_entity_poly.pdbx_seq_one_letter_code
_entity_poly.pdbx_strand_id
1 'polypeptide(L)'
;MSSTSNTLVQVATENKAVLDSAAVGVAAAQPPTRGDETSKKQGASAVAQSFPTGQGEFKFDGQGKKKRKKKGFQARGPTALVKNRGTGFEEGFCDPPMTPAEAEEEKNDIYSHNRPFEDRMQDAFQRYRARRRMDSNRKNLFDKYLELGGIDTSPRMFQGKKYMNMTDATNDEIRGMTATDIIGGSSNGRFYDPREPEGWDVDFAGVVAGYFSERIFKLAGTDLSVIKMAADVVENFLNYILHHDVCPENNDNIKQAKAICQESVDQITRCFRVIWEAPGDFNIACSSLFDHGKRRIFDPDSAGNPYYMPADHAQRVFYASMAVQKFLFNKLKGSPIKDIEVIDEFKQTFEVVEIIEPAEGQVKAYLGVKNAKGETGRIMACGRVILTPYLMEDGYDKGTAPIAAPGIDEREEFILDWSILEHMTVGMKLKLVICQLNIDLKFIKAFSDVRPSYYTFLPQELMYKYKEPVPNERPPPSVENPDMDEGGDDPNLD
;
A
#
# COMPACT_ATOMS: atom_id res chain seq x y z
N MET A 1 22.23 -51.04 15.72
CA MET A 1 22.19 -52.52 15.89
C MET A 1 21.33 -52.83 17.12
N SER A 2 20.63 -53.98 17.15
CA SER A 2 19.55 -54.34 18.11
C SER A 2 18.27 -53.49 17.93
N SER A 3 17.12 -54.00 17.45
CA SER A 3 16.23 -55.08 17.96
C SER A 3 15.53 -54.65 19.25
N THR A 4 14.19 -54.59 19.41
CA THR A 4 13.00 -55.23 18.75
C THR A 4 11.79 -54.24 18.81
N SER A 5 10.53 -54.43 18.34
CA SER A 5 9.74 -55.61 17.89
C SER A 5 8.49 -55.21 17.04
N ASN A 6 7.75 -56.21 16.52
CA ASN A 6 6.29 -56.39 16.23
C ASN A 6 5.28 -55.22 16.09
N THR A 7 4.13 -55.35 15.40
CA THR A 7 3.58 -56.20 14.29
C THR A 7 2.26 -55.52 13.87
N LEU A 8 1.89 -55.57 12.58
CA LEU A 8 0.75 -54.83 12.02
C LEU A 8 -0.25 -55.78 11.30
N VAL A 9 -1.49 -55.30 11.11
CA VAL A 9 -2.56 -55.81 10.20
C VAL A 9 -3.55 -56.87 10.75
N GLN A 10 -4.74 -56.40 11.13
CA GLN A 10 -6.06 -57.01 10.85
C GLN A 10 -6.78 -56.00 9.92
N VAL A 11 -7.32 -56.35 8.74
CA VAL A 11 -8.52 -57.15 8.45
C VAL A 11 -9.80 -56.60 9.09
N ALA A 12 -10.55 -55.80 8.31
CA ALA A 12 -11.99 -55.59 8.46
C ALA A 12 -12.60 -55.12 7.12
N THR A 13 -13.37 -55.99 6.47
CA THR A 13 -14.31 -55.66 5.38
C THR A 13 -15.68 -55.26 5.94
N GLU A 14 -16.62 -54.94 5.05
CA GLU A 14 -18.04 -54.57 5.29
C GLU A 14 -18.30 -53.07 5.54
N ASN A 15 -19.32 -52.42 4.96
CA ASN A 15 -20.28 -52.86 3.94
C ASN A 15 -20.75 -51.63 3.11
N LYS A 16 -21.08 -51.81 1.82
CA LYS A 16 -21.47 -50.72 0.92
C LYS A 16 -22.81 -51.03 0.22
N ALA A 17 -23.85 -50.26 0.55
CA ALA A 17 -25.12 -50.18 -0.18
C ALA A 17 -25.29 -48.69 -0.58
N VAL A 18 -25.51 -48.25 -1.84
CA VAL A 18 -26.36 -48.66 -2.98
C VAL A 18 -27.54 -47.67 -3.13
N LEU A 19 -27.72 -47.15 -4.35
CA LEU A 19 -28.77 -46.24 -4.86
C LEU A 19 -28.73 -44.76 -4.39
N ASP A 20 -29.28 -43.78 -5.12
CA ASP A 20 -29.26 -43.51 -6.58
C ASP A 20 -29.79 -42.08 -6.84
N SER A 21 -29.61 -41.57 -8.06
CA SER A 21 -30.43 -40.56 -8.76
C SER A 21 -31.08 -39.38 -7.98
N ALA A 22 -30.71 -38.15 -8.33
CA ALA A 22 -31.68 -37.07 -8.61
C ALA A 22 -31.03 -35.89 -9.36
N ALA A 23 -31.45 -35.66 -10.61
CA ALA A 23 -31.10 -34.46 -11.36
C ALA A 23 -32.29 -33.48 -11.38
N VAL A 24 -32.12 -32.30 -10.78
CA VAL A 24 -32.98 -31.11 -10.90
C VAL A 24 -32.04 -29.90 -10.70
N GLY A 25 -32.10 -28.80 -11.44
CA GLY A 25 -32.95 -28.42 -12.56
C GLY A 25 -32.84 -26.90 -12.72
N VAL A 26 -32.19 -26.43 -13.79
CA VAL A 26 -31.94 -25.00 -13.99
C VAL A 26 -33.24 -24.30 -14.38
N ALA A 27 -33.69 -23.34 -13.56
CA ALA A 27 -34.84 -22.49 -13.86
C ALA A 27 -34.40 -21.02 -13.97
N ALA A 28 -34.48 -20.48 -15.19
CA ALA A 28 -34.26 -19.06 -15.44
C ALA A 28 -35.49 -18.24 -15.02
N ALA A 29 -35.26 -17.09 -14.37
CA ALA A 29 -36.32 -16.12 -14.08
C ALA A 29 -36.12 -14.87 -14.93
N GLN A 30 -37.08 -14.58 -15.83
CA GLN A 30 -37.21 -13.29 -16.50
C GLN A 30 -37.94 -12.28 -15.58
N PRO A 31 -37.71 -10.96 -15.74
CA PRO A 31 -38.19 -9.96 -14.80
C PRO A 31 -39.65 -9.54 -15.05
N PRO A 32 -40.43 -9.24 -13.99
CA PRO A 32 -41.72 -8.57 -14.12
C PRO A 32 -41.57 -7.04 -14.26
N THR A 33 -42.52 -6.44 -14.99
CA THR A 33 -42.55 -5.03 -15.40
C THR A 33 -43.16 -4.07 -14.36
N ARG A 34 -42.92 -2.76 -14.58
CA ARG A 34 -43.46 -1.59 -13.86
C ARG A 34 -44.96 -1.68 -13.47
N GLY A 35 -45.26 -1.11 -12.30
CA GLY A 35 -46.56 -0.56 -11.91
C GLY A 35 -46.38 0.38 -10.70
N ASP A 36 -47.00 1.56 -10.73
CA ASP A 36 -46.90 2.59 -9.67
C ASP A 36 -47.86 2.33 -8.48
N GLU A 37 -47.47 2.70 -7.26
CA GLU A 37 -48.07 3.82 -6.50
C GLU A 37 -47.77 3.82 -4.99
N THR A 38 -47.14 4.91 -4.54
CA THR A 38 -47.28 5.65 -3.26
C THR A 38 -47.14 5.00 -1.85
N SER A 39 -46.39 5.75 -1.03
CA SER A 39 -46.68 6.10 0.39
C SER A 39 -45.89 5.46 1.55
N LYS A 40 -45.26 6.39 2.29
CA LYS A 40 -44.83 6.36 3.71
C LYS A 40 -43.62 5.48 4.11
N LYS A 41 -42.47 6.14 4.29
CA LYS A 41 -41.51 5.85 5.35
C LYS A 41 -41.12 7.11 6.12
N GLN A 42 -41.29 7.07 7.44
CA GLN A 42 -40.40 7.76 8.38
C GLN A 42 -39.03 7.05 8.30
N GLY A 43 -37.87 7.64 8.56
CA GLY A 43 -37.56 8.93 9.15
C GLY A 43 -36.22 8.78 9.88
N ALA A 44 -35.12 9.13 9.21
CA ALA A 44 -33.76 9.08 9.77
C ALA A 44 -32.97 10.26 9.22
N SER A 45 -32.42 11.09 10.10
CA SER A 45 -31.74 12.33 9.75
C SER A 45 -30.27 12.07 9.41
N ALA A 46 -29.82 12.54 8.25
CA ALA A 46 -28.40 12.71 7.94
C ALA A 46 -28.14 14.21 7.75
N VAL A 47 -27.22 14.76 8.54
CA VAL A 47 -26.89 16.19 8.51
C VAL A 47 -26.00 16.47 7.29
N ALA A 48 -26.60 17.04 6.24
CA ALA A 48 -25.86 17.61 5.13
C ALA A 48 -25.49 19.06 5.43
N GLN A 49 -24.18 19.37 5.46
CA GLN A 49 -23.72 20.76 5.49
C GLN A 49 -23.74 21.35 4.08
N SER A 50 -24.29 22.55 3.96
CA SER A 50 -24.59 23.24 2.71
C SER A 50 -23.53 24.28 2.33
N PHE A 51 -23.18 24.36 1.05
CA PHE A 51 -22.49 25.51 0.45
C PHE A 51 -23.43 26.27 -0.52
N PRO A 52 -23.30 27.60 -0.65
CA PRO A 52 -24.38 28.46 -1.15
C PRO A 52 -24.56 28.45 -2.68
N THR A 53 -25.82 28.46 -3.10
CA THR A 53 -26.25 28.66 -4.49
C THR A 53 -26.19 30.12 -4.92
N GLY A 54 -25.21 30.47 -5.76
CA GLY A 54 -25.23 31.70 -6.56
C GLY A 54 -26.00 31.50 -7.87
N GLN A 55 -27.19 32.11 -8.00
CA GLN A 55 -27.93 32.11 -9.26
C GLN A 55 -27.38 33.17 -10.21
N GLY A 56 -27.04 32.75 -11.44
CA GLY A 56 -26.67 33.64 -12.54
C GLY A 56 -27.15 33.07 -13.87
N GLU A 57 -28.33 33.50 -14.32
CA GLU A 57 -28.87 33.10 -15.63
C GLU A 57 -28.04 33.70 -16.77
N PHE A 58 -27.46 32.85 -17.62
CA PHE A 58 -26.93 33.28 -18.92
C PHE A 58 -27.65 32.54 -20.06
N LYS A 59 -28.41 33.32 -20.85
CA LYS A 59 -29.13 32.85 -22.02
C LYS A 59 -28.16 32.47 -23.14
N PHE A 60 -28.40 31.33 -23.78
CA PHE A 60 -27.66 30.90 -24.97
C PHE A 60 -28.41 31.33 -26.24
N ASP A 61 -28.01 32.44 -26.86
CA ASP A 61 -28.42 32.74 -28.23
C ASP A 61 -27.68 31.82 -29.21
N GLY A 62 -28.44 31.14 -30.06
CA GLY A 62 -27.93 30.11 -30.93
C GLY A 62 -27.39 30.65 -32.26
N GLN A 63 -26.08 30.46 -32.52
CA GLN A 63 -25.54 30.55 -33.88
C GLN A 63 -24.60 29.38 -34.23
N GLY A 64 -24.97 28.64 -35.29
CA GLY A 64 -24.05 27.97 -36.22
C GLY A 64 -22.97 27.02 -35.68
N LYS A 65 -23.32 25.79 -35.29
CA LYS A 65 -22.33 24.70 -35.14
C LYS A 65 -21.68 24.35 -36.50
N LYS A 66 -20.55 24.98 -36.84
CA LYS A 66 -19.63 24.44 -37.87
C LYS A 66 -19.17 23.06 -37.43
N LYS A 67 -19.60 22.01 -38.14
CA LYS A 67 -19.18 20.61 -37.89
C LYS A 67 -17.65 20.52 -37.96
N ARG A 68 -16.97 20.35 -36.80
CA ARG A 68 -15.56 19.97 -36.77
C ARG A 68 -15.42 18.64 -37.54
N LYS A 69 -14.70 18.63 -38.67
CA LYS A 69 -14.35 17.39 -39.38
C LYS A 69 -13.73 16.43 -38.36
N LYS A 70 -14.28 15.22 -38.23
CA LYS A 70 -13.62 14.14 -37.48
C LYS A 70 -12.28 13.88 -38.17
N LYS A 71 -11.15 14.20 -37.53
CA LYS A 71 -9.82 13.76 -38.01
C LYS A 71 -9.86 12.24 -38.15
N GLY A 72 -9.45 11.74 -39.30
CA GLY A 72 -9.50 10.32 -39.66
C GLY A 72 -8.53 9.47 -38.85
N PHE A 73 -8.70 8.15 -38.97
CA PHE A 73 -7.91 7.11 -38.30
C PHE A 73 -6.39 7.31 -38.43
N GLN A 74 -5.91 7.76 -39.60
CA GLN A 74 -4.49 8.02 -39.90
C GLN A 74 -3.82 9.07 -39.01
N ALA A 75 -4.58 10.01 -38.43
CA ALA A 75 -4.02 11.12 -37.63
C ALA A 75 -3.74 10.76 -36.15
N ARG A 76 -3.58 9.47 -35.85
CA ARG A 76 -3.29 8.95 -34.49
C ARG A 76 -2.07 8.02 -34.44
N GLY A 77 -1.42 7.77 -35.58
CA GLY A 77 -0.43 6.71 -35.75
C GLY A 77 -1.05 5.30 -35.85
N PRO A 78 -0.34 4.33 -36.45
CA PRO A 78 -0.87 2.98 -36.70
C PRO A 78 -1.21 2.21 -35.42
N THR A 79 -0.48 2.48 -34.33
CA THR A 79 -0.53 1.76 -33.05
C THR A 79 -1.59 2.26 -32.06
N ALA A 80 -2.30 3.35 -32.35
CA ALA A 80 -3.28 3.91 -31.42
C ALA A 80 -4.61 3.12 -31.41
N LEU A 81 -5.07 2.73 -30.23
CA LEU A 81 -6.35 2.03 -30.03
C LEU A 81 -7.51 2.72 -30.78
N VAL A 82 -8.20 1.97 -31.64
CA VAL A 82 -9.45 2.38 -32.30
C VAL A 82 -10.49 2.74 -31.24
N LYS A 83 -11.32 3.79 -31.41
CA LYS A 83 -12.29 4.24 -30.40
C LYS A 83 -13.22 3.16 -29.84
N ASN A 84 -13.45 2.07 -30.60
CA ASN A 84 -14.32 0.96 -30.23
C ASN A 84 -13.57 -0.24 -29.62
N ARG A 85 -12.23 -0.24 -29.66
CA ARG A 85 -11.42 -1.06 -28.76
C ARG A 85 -11.26 -0.30 -27.44
N GLY A 86 -11.10 -1.03 -26.35
CA GLY A 86 -11.20 -0.55 -24.97
C GLY A 86 -10.18 0.50 -24.54
N THR A 87 -10.00 0.62 -23.24
CA THR A 87 -9.04 1.50 -22.59
C THR A 87 -7.63 0.92 -22.57
N GLY A 88 -7.48 -0.41 -22.66
CA GLY A 88 -6.22 -1.12 -22.46
C GLY A 88 -6.00 -1.59 -21.03
N PHE A 89 -7.00 -1.39 -20.16
CA PHE A 89 -7.03 -1.81 -18.75
C PHE A 89 -8.18 -2.78 -18.45
N GLU A 90 -8.83 -3.32 -19.48
CA GLU A 90 -9.82 -4.38 -19.34
C GLU A 90 -9.15 -5.73 -18.99
N GLU A 91 -9.82 -6.54 -18.18
CA GLU A 91 -9.37 -7.91 -17.87
C GLU A 91 -9.25 -8.75 -19.16
N GLY A 92 -8.12 -9.42 -19.35
CA GLY A 92 -7.83 -10.15 -20.58
C GLY A 92 -7.53 -9.26 -21.81
N PHE A 93 -7.28 -7.96 -21.63
CA PHE A 93 -6.81 -7.12 -22.73
C PHE A 93 -5.44 -7.59 -23.23
N CYS A 94 -5.39 -8.04 -24.49
CA CYS A 94 -4.15 -8.24 -25.23
C CYS A 94 -3.95 -7.08 -26.21
N ASP A 95 -2.71 -6.63 -26.37
CA ASP A 95 -2.38 -5.71 -27.46
C ASP A 95 -2.70 -6.34 -28.83
N PRO A 96 -3.10 -5.52 -29.83
CA PRO A 96 -3.31 -6.03 -31.18
C PRO A 96 -2.05 -6.74 -31.70
N PRO A 97 -2.18 -7.87 -32.42
CA PRO A 97 -1.03 -8.55 -32.99
C PRO A 97 -0.27 -7.60 -33.90
N MET A 98 1.01 -7.42 -33.60
CA MET A 98 1.93 -6.55 -34.33
C MET A 98 2.26 -7.15 -35.70
N THR A 99 2.38 -6.33 -36.73
CA THR A 99 2.83 -6.82 -38.04
C THR A 99 4.32 -7.17 -38.00
N PRO A 100 4.81 -8.11 -38.83
CA PRO A 100 6.23 -8.47 -38.84
C PRO A 100 7.18 -7.28 -39.07
N ALA A 101 6.76 -6.31 -39.90
CA ALA A 101 7.55 -5.10 -40.16
C ALA A 101 7.61 -4.17 -38.94
N GLU A 102 6.50 -3.97 -38.22
CA GLU A 102 6.50 -3.20 -36.96
C GLU A 102 7.32 -3.90 -35.87
N ALA A 103 7.31 -5.24 -35.83
CA ALA A 103 8.12 -6.02 -34.89
C ALA A 103 9.62 -5.95 -35.21
N GLU A 104 9.97 -5.89 -36.50
CA GLU A 104 11.35 -5.72 -36.97
C GLU A 104 11.86 -4.29 -36.70
N GLU A 105 11.04 -3.26 -36.94
CA GLU A 105 11.30 -1.85 -36.58
C GLU A 105 11.48 -1.69 -35.05
N GLU A 106 10.55 -2.24 -34.25
CA GLU A 106 10.64 -2.16 -32.79
C GLU A 106 11.88 -2.87 -32.25
N LYS A 107 12.29 -4.00 -32.83
CA LYS A 107 13.49 -4.73 -32.38
C LYS A 107 14.81 -4.12 -32.86
N ASN A 108 14.89 -3.73 -34.12
CA ASN A 108 16.16 -3.37 -34.76
C ASN A 108 16.48 -1.87 -34.65
N ASP A 109 15.46 -1.02 -34.60
CA ASP A 109 15.61 0.45 -34.60
C ASP A 109 15.25 1.04 -33.23
N ILE A 110 14.05 0.77 -32.71
CA ILE A 110 13.51 1.51 -31.54
C ILE A 110 14.06 0.95 -30.23
N TYR A 111 13.94 -0.35 -29.99
CA TYR A 111 14.43 -1.05 -28.78
C TYR A 111 15.74 -1.80 -29.04
N SER A 112 16.46 -1.40 -30.10
CA SER A 112 17.78 -1.92 -30.47
C SER A 112 18.74 -1.85 -29.29
N HIS A 113 19.41 -2.96 -28.95
CA HIS A 113 20.37 -2.99 -27.82
C HIS A 113 21.58 -2.07 -28.03
N ASN A 114 21.79 -1.60 -29.27
CA ASN A 114 22.81 -0.61 -29.61
C ASN A 114 22.40 0.83 -29.24
N ARG A 115 21.14 1.07 -28.87
CA ARG A 115 20.66 2.36 -28.35
C ARG A 115 20.84 2.45 -26.82
N PRO A 116 21.16 3.64 -26.29
CA PRO A 116 21.20 3.87 -24.86
C PRO A 116 19.89 3.47 -24.16
N PHE A 117 19.97 3.11 -22.88
CA PHE A 117 18.84 2.61 -22.11
C PHE A 117 17.76 3.69 -21.94
N GLU A 118 18.19 4.91 -21.63
CA GLU A 118 17.36 6.11 -21.48
C GLU A 118 16.52 6.38 -22.74
N ASP A 119 17.12 6.22 -23.91
CA ASP A 119 16.51 6.43 -25.22
C ASP A 119 15.38 5.41 -25.47
N ARG A 120 15.66 4.12 -25.21
CA ARG A 120 14.69 3.02 -25.31
C ARG A 120 13.54 3.19 -24.33
N MET A 121 13.83 3.56 -23.09
CA MET A 121 12.83 3.77 -22.04
C MET A 121 11.94 4.98 -22.30
N GLN A 122 12.52 6.09 -22.77
CA GLN A 122 11.76 7.29 -23.10
C GLN A 122 10.76 7.02 -24.24
N ASP A 123 11.20 6.31 -25.30
CA ASP A 123 10.31 5.87 -26.37
C ASP A 123 9.23 4.89 -25.86
N ALA A 124 9.57 3.99 -24.93
CA ALA A 124 8.61 3.07 -24.34
C ALA A 124 7.53 3.79 -23.51
N PHE A 125 7.87 4.80 -22.70
CA PHE A 125 6.87 5.61 -21.97
C PHE A 125 5.90 6.30 -22.93
N GLN A 126 6.43 6.97 -23.95
CA GLN A 126 5.63 7.70 -24.94
C GLN A 126 4.72 6.76 -25.76
N ARG A 127 5.26 5.61 -26.21
CA ARG A 127 4.50 4.60 -26.96
C ARG A 127 3.45 3.92 -26.08
N TYR A 128 3.75 3.61 -24.83
CA TYR A 128 2.77 3.09 -23.86
C TYR A 128 1.60 4.07 -23.66
N ARG A 129 1.89 5.36 -23.39
CA ARG A 129 0.83 6.38 -23.26
C ARG A 129 -0.01 6.54 -24.52
N ALA A 130 0.57 6.39 -25.71
CA ALA A 130 -0.17 6.42 -26.98
C ALA A 130 -1.01 5.15 -27.24
N ARG A 131 -0.54 3.99 -26.77
CA ARG A 131 -1.20 2.67 -26.89
C ARG A 131 -2.25 2.41 -25.80
N ARG A 132 -2.41 3.29 -24.80
CA ARG A 132 -3.39 3.18 -23.70
C ARG A 132 -4.34 4.38 -23.62
N ARG A 133 -5.48 4.23 -22.96
CA ARG A 133 -6.37 5.34 -22.57
C ARG A 133 -6.52 5.39 -21.07
N MET A 134 -5.55 6.02 -20.43
CA MET A 134 -5.65 6.38 -19.02
C MET A 134 -6.73 7.45 -18.83
N ASP A 135 -7.61 7.23 -17.86
CA ASP A 135 -8.38 8.30 -17.23
C ASP A 135 -7.49 9.20 -16.36
N SER A 136 -8.07 10.23 -15.75
CA SER A 136 -7.30 11.20 -14.94
C SER A 136 -6.63 10.56 -13.70
N ASN A 137 -7.25 9.54 -13.12
CA ASN A 137 -6.74 8.89 -11.90
C ASN A 137 -5.60 7.94 -12.27
N ARG A 138 -5.80 7.08 -13.27
CA ARG A 138 -4.74 6.21 -13.82
C ARG A 138 -3.55 7.02 -14.30
N LYS A 139 -3.78 8.15 -14.98
CA LYS A 139 -2.69 9.06 -15.38
C LYS A 139 -1.96 9.59 -14.15
N ASN A 140 -2.66 10.13 -13.15
CA ASN A 140 -2.03 10.69 -11.95
C ASN A 140 -1.22 9.65 -11.16
N LEU A 141 -1.73 8.42 -11.04
CA LEU A 141 -1.03 7.31 -10.40
C LEU A 141 0.25 6.95 -11.19
N PHE A 142 0.16 6.79 -12.52
CA PHE A 142 1.32 6.50 -13.36
C PHE A 142 2.36 7.63 -13.34
N ASP A 143 1.92 8.88 -13.41
CA ASP A 143 2.79 10.06 -13.33
C ASP A 143 3.61 10.03 -12.01
N LYS A 144 2.98 9.69 -10.88
CA LYS A 144 3.66 9.56 -9.57
C LYS A 144 4.62 8.37 -9.47
N TYR A 145 4.36 7.28 -10.18
CA TYR A 145 5.28 6.14 -10.26
C TYR A 145 6.54 6.53 -11.04
N LEU A 146 6.36 7.20 -12.19
CA LEU A 146 7.46 7.71 -13.00
C LEU A 146 8.27 8.80 -12.28
N GLU A 147 7.61 9.76 -11.61
CA GLU A 147 8.27 10.78 -10.78
C GLU A 147 9.17 10.15 -9.70
N LEU A 148 8.70 9.08 -9.05
CA LEU A 148 9.49 8.37 -8.03
C LEU A 148 10.68 7.63 -8.64
N GLY A 149 10.52 7.06 -9.83
CA GLY A 149 11.60 6.48 -10.64
C GLY A 149 12.54 7.50 -11.30
N GLY A 150 12.50 8.78 -10.89
CA GLY A 150 13.41 9.82 -11.40
C GLY A 150 13.06 10.39 -12.77
N ILE A 151 11.86 10.16 -13.30
CA ILE A 151 11.41 10.68 -14.59
C ILE A 151 10.63 11.98 -14.39
N ASP A 152 10.99 13.05 -15.10
CA ASP A 152 10.14 14.25 -15.12
C ASP A 152 8.88 13.97 -15.95
N THR A 153 7.70 14.22 -15.37
CA THR A 153 6.40 14.11 -16.05
C THR A 153 5.70 15.46 -16.25
N SER A 154 6.39 16.56 -15.94
CA SER A 154 5.84 17.92 -15.89
C SER A 154 5.35 18.41 -17.26
N PRO A 155 4.16 19.01 -17.37
CA PRO A 155 3.71 19.64 -18.62
C PRO A 155 4.60 20.82 -19.00
N ARG A 156 5.21 20.79 -20.20
CA ARG A 156 5.96 21.94 -20.75
C ARG A 156 5.05 23.14 -21.00
N MET A 157 4.91 24.04 -20.03
CA MET A 157 4.01 25.20 -20.10
C MET A 157 4.49 26.32 -21.06
N PHE A 158 5.78 26.36 -21.44
CA PHE A 158 6.37 27.52 -22.13
C PHE A 158 6.98 27.29 -23.53
N GLN A 159 7.03 26.05 -24.05
CA GLN A 159 7.32 25.84 -25.47
C GLN A 159 6.06 26.12 -26.30
N GLY A 160 5.82 27.42 -26.55
CA GLY A 160 4.64 27.90 -27.24
C GLY A 160 4.50 27.31 -28.64
N LYS A 161 3.26 26.97 -29.01
CA LYS A 161 2.81 26.52 -30.35
C LYS A 161 2.94 27.60 -31.45
N LYS A 162 3.90 28.52 -31.31
CA LYS A 162 3.95 29.81 -32.01
C LYS A 162 4.90 29.82 -33.21
N TYR A 163 5.74 28.79 -33.39
CA TYR A 163 6.80 28.77 -34.42
C TYR A 163 6.93 27.48 -35.26
N MET A 164 6.05 26.47 -35.11
CA MET A 164 6.15 25.21 -35.87
C MET A 164 4.89 24.88 -36.67
N ASN A 165 5.07 24.59 -37.96
CA ASN A 165 4.03 24.10 -38.86
C ASN A 165 3.73 22.62 -38.56
N MET A 166 2.78 22.38 -37.65
CA MET A 166 2.26 21.05 -37.28
C MET A 166 1.45 20.35 -38.41
N THR A 167 1.66 20.75 -39.67
CA THR A 167 1.02 20.20 -40.88
C THR A 167 1.86 19.12 -41.56
N ASP A 168 3.18 19.25 -41.49
CA ASP A 168 4.13 18.44 -42.26
C ASP A 168 5.01 17.53 -41.37
N ALA A 169 4.90 17.68 -40.05
CA ALA A 169 5.57 16.83 -39.07
C ALA A 169 4.91 15.44 -38.99
N THR A 170 5.75 14.41 -38.97
CA THR A 170 5.40 13.00 -38.78
C THR A 170 4.73 12.79 -37.42
N ASN A 171 3.91 11.75 -37.28
CA ASN A 171 3.26 11.45 -35.99
C ASN A 171 4.29 11.28 -34.85
N ASP A 172 5.49 10.75 -35.15
CA ASP A 172 6.58 10.55 -34.20
C ASP A 172 7.34 11.83 -33.84
N GLU A 173 7.50 12.75 -34.78
CA GLU A 173 8.01 14.10 -34.50
C GLU A 173 7.03 14.90 -33.63
N ILE A 174 5.72 14.75 -33.88
CA ILE A 174 4.67 15.34 -33.03
C ILE A 174 4.64 14.69 -31.63
N ARG A 175 4.93 13.39 -31.53
CA ARG A 175 5.07 12.69 -30.23
C ARG A 175 6.25 13.26 -29.44
N GLY A 176 7.45 13.29 -30.02
CA GLY A 176 8.63 13.89 -29.38
C GLY A 176 8.43 15.36 -28.97
N MET A 177 7.76 16.16 -29.80
CA MET A 177 7.42 17.56 -29.48
C MET A 177 6.33 17.73 -28.39
N THR A 178 5.59 16.68 -28.04
CA THR A 178 4.52 16.73 -27.01
C THR A 178 4.74 15.77 -25.84
N ALA A 179 5.91 15.12 -25.79
CA ALA A 179 6.32 14.25 -24.70
C ALA A 179 6.35 15.02 -23.37
N THR A 180 5.72 14.44 -22.35
CA THR A 180 5.81 14.89 -20.96
C THR A 180 6.81 14.08 -20.16
N ASP A 181 7.08 12.84 -20.58
CA ASP A 181 7.99 11.91 -19.90
C ASP A 181 9.40 12.08 -20.48
N ILE A 182 10.29 12.74 -19.75
CA ILE A 182 11.62 13.12 -20.22
C ILE A 182 12.69 12.61 -19.27
N ILE A 183 13.77 12.07 -19.86
CA ILE A 183 14.99 11.70 -19.16
C ILE A 183 16.07 12.76 -19.46
N GLY A 184 16.82 13.23 -18.45
CA GLY A 184 17.78 14.33 -18.60
C GLY A 184 17.16 15.71 -18.83
N GLY A 185 15.97 15.95 -18.27
CA GLY A 185 15.21 17.19 -18.44
C GLY A 185 15.49 18.30 -17.42
N SER A 186 16.13 17.99 -16.28
CA SER A 186 16.25 18.91 -15.13
C SER A 186 17.68 19.05 -14.64
N SER A 187 18.15 20.30 -14.50
CA SER A 187 19.52 20.64 -14.07
C SER A 187 19.71 20.74 -12.55
N ASN A 188 18.75 20.28 -11.75
CA ASN A 188 18.74 20.42 -10.29
C ASN A 188 18.79 19.08 -9.53
N GLY A 189 19.22 18.00 -10.19
CA GLY A 189 19.43 16.67 -9.60
C GLY A 189 18.16 15.95 -9.09
N ARG A 190 16.98 16.57 -9.18
CA ARG A 190 15.70 15.97 -8.73
C ARG A 190 15.27 14.77 -9.57
N PHE A 191 15.64 14.75 -10.84
CA PHE A 191 15.31 13.73 -11.82
C PHE A 191 16.61 13.22 -12.46
N TYR A 192 16.59 12.00 -12.98
CA TYR A 192 17.75 11.35 -13.56
C TYR A 192 18.25 12.11 -14.82
N ASP A 193 19.54 12.46 -14.87
CA ASP A 193 20.24 12.95 -16.06
C ASP A 193 21.29 11.92 -16.52
N PRO A 194 21.20 11.37 -17.74
CA PRO A 194 22.20 10.46 -18.31
C PRO A 194 23.62 11.05 -18.40
N ARG A 195 23.77 12.38 -18.31
CA ARG A 195 25.07 13.07 -18.24
C ARG A 195 25.72 13.00 -16.86
N GLU A 196 24.91 12.83 -15.82
CA GLU A 196 25.31 12.76 -14.41
C GLU A 196 24.73 11.49 -13.78
N PRO A 197 25.11 10.28 -14.27
CA PRO A 197 24.51 9.01 -13.84
C PRO A 197 24.99 8.55 -12.45
N GLU A 198 25.91 9.28 -11.82
CA GLU A 198 26.48 8.94 -10.52
C GLU A 198 25.40 8.96 -9.43
N GLY A 199 25.23 7.85 -8.71
CA GLY A 199 24.23 7.70 -7.65
C GLY A 199 22.83 7.31 -8.13
N TRP A 200 22.64 6.99 -9.41
CA TRP A 200 21.39 6.44 -9.95
C TRP A 200 21.58 5.01 -10.49
N ASP A 201 20.76 4.09 -9.99
CA ASP A 201 20.68 2.70 -10.46
C ASP A 201 19.33 2.40 -11.11
N VAL A 202 19.30 1.47 -12.07
CA VAL A 202 18.06 1.01 -12.71
C VAL A 202 17.46 -0.13 -11.88
N ASP A 203 16.49 0.20 -11.02
CA ASP A 203 15.78 -0.78 -10.19
C ASP A 203 14.25 -0.61 -10.27
N PHE A 204 13.61 -1.37 -11.17
CA PHE A 204 12.16 -1.44 -11.27
C PHE A 204 11.53 -2.03 -10.01
N ALA A 205 12.17 -3.02 -9.38
CA ALA A 205 11.65 -3.68 -8.19
C ALA A 205 11.65 -2.73 -6.99
N GLY A 206 12.76 -2.04 -6.73
CA GLY A 206 12.88 -0.99 -5.72
C GLY A 206 11.93 0.19 -5.95
N VAL A 207 11.78 0.68 -7.19
CA VAL A 207 10.82 1.76 -7.50
C VAL A 207 9.38 1.32 -7.25
N VAL A 208 8.98 0.09 -7.63
CA VAL A 208 7.65 -0.45 -7.30
C VAL A 208 7.49 -0.63 -5.78
N ALA A 209 8.50 -1.19 -5.11
CA ALA A 209 8.49 -1.39 -3.67
C ALA A 209 8.29 -0.06 -2.92
N GLY A 210 9.09 0.98 -3.23
CA GLY A 210 8.96 2.31 -2.64
C GLY A 210 7.62 2.99 -2.96
N TYR A 211 7.14 2.83 -4.20
CA TYR A 211 5.84 3.36 -4.61
C TYR A 211 4.69 2.78 -3.78
N PHE A 212 4.68 1.47 -3.52
CA PHE A 212 3.66 0.86 -2.68
C PHE A 212 3.89 1.06 -1.18
N SER A 213 5.15 1.16 -0.75
CA SER A 213 5.56 1.33 0.66
C SER A 213 5.22 2.71 1.21
N GLU A 214 5.46 3.77 0.44
CA GLU A 214 5.31 5.16 0.88
C GLU A 214 4.21 5.90 0.10
N ARG A 215 4.30 5.94 -1.24
CA ARG A 215 3.44 6.80 -2.07
C ARG A 215 1.97 6.37 -2.02
N ILE A 216 1.69 5.11 -2.35
CA ILE A 216 0.32 4.56 -2.38
C ILE A 216 -0.22 4.37 -0.97
N PHE A 217 0.61 3.91 -0.02
CA PHE A 217 0.21 3.76 1.38
C PHE A 217 -0.37 5.06 1.97
N LYS A 218 0.26 6.21 1.68
CA LYS A 218 -0.22 7.54 2.09
C LYS A 218 -1.40 8.07 1.27
N LEU A 219 -1.48 7.77 -0.03
CA LEU A 219 -2.49 8.33 -0.93
C LEU A 219 -3.82 7.57 -0.92
N ALA A 220 -3.78 6.24 -0.81
CA ALA A 220 -4.97 5.41 -0.84
C ALA A 220 -5.65 5.31 0.54
N GLY A 221 -4.86 5.33 1.62
CA GLY A 221 -5.35 4.91 2.93
C GLY A 221 -6.02 3.54 2.82
N THR A 222 -7.22 3.38 3.37
CA THR A 222 -7.99 2.13 3.32
C THR A 222 -8.75 1.90 1.99
N ASP A 223 -8.63 2.78 0.98
CA ASP A 223 -9.29 2.59 -0.31
C ASP A 223 -8.54 1.57 -1.20
N LEU A 224 -8.99 0.31 -1.08
CA LEU A 224 -8.48 -0.81 -1.87
C LEU A 224 -8.63 -0.62 -3.39
N SER A 225 -9.57 0.22 -3.84
CA SER A 225 -9.77 0.50 -5.27
C SER A 225 -8.65 1.37 -5.85
N VAL A 226 -8.08 2.28 -5.06
CA VAL A 226 -6.92 3.09 -5.44
C VAL A 226 -5.65 2.24 -5.46
N ILE A 227 -5.44 1.38 -4.45
CA ILE A 227 -4.30 0.46 -4.40
C ILE A 227 -4.32 -0.47 -5.63
N LYS A 228 -5.49 -1.09 -5.91
CA LYS A 228 -5.64 -1.95 -7.09
C LYS A 228 -5.43 -1.16 -8.38
N MET A 229 -6.01 0.03 -8.53
CA MET A 229 -5.82 0.84 -9.74
C MET A 229 -4.34 1.19 -9.97
N ALA A 230 -3.58 1.45 -8.90
CA ALA A 230 -2.14 1.69 -8.98
C ALA A 230 -1.38 0.42 -9.43
N ALA A 231 -1.70 -0.73 -8.84
CA ALA A 231 -1.12 -2.03 -9.22
C ALA A 231 -1.42 -2.39 -10.68
N ASP A 232 -2.69 -2.32 -11.10
CA ASP A 232 -3.13 -2.60 -12.47
C ASP A 232 -2.40 -1.71 -13.50
N VAL A 233 -2.17 -0.42 -13.17
CA VAL A 233 -1.53 0.55 -14.08
C VAL A 233 -0.03 0.30 -14.23
N VAL A 234 0.66 0.00 -13.13
CA VAL A 234 2.10 -0.29 -13.14
C VAL A 234 2.36 -1.66 -13.74
N GLU A 235 1.60 -2.70 -13.38
CA GLU A 235 1.74 -4.03 -13.97
C GLU A 235 1.46 -4.03 -15.48
N ASN A 236 0.47 -3.27 -15.96
CA ASN A 236 0.21 -3.14 -17.40
C ASN A 236 1.38 -2.49 -18.16
N PHE A 237 2.10 -1.56 -17.52
CA PHE A 237 3.32 -0.96 -18.07
C PHE A 237 4.51 -1.92 -18.05
N LEU A 238 4.74 -2.64 -16.94
CA LEU A 238 5.80 -3.66 -16.87
C LEU A 238 5.55 -4.81 -17.87
N ASN A 239 4.28 -5.18 -18.09
CA ASN A 239 3.89 -6.10 -19.16
C ASN A 239 4.20 -5.55 -20.56
N TYR A 240 4.02 -4.24 -20.78
CA TYR A 240 4.40 -3.60 -22.04
C TYR A 240 5.92 -3.68 -22.28
N ILE A 241 6.74 -3.36 -21.27
CA ILE A 241 8.21 -3.48 -21.34
C ILE A 241 8.63 -4.91 -21.73
N LEU A 242 8.11 -5.93 -21.05
CA LEU A 242 8.44 -7.34 -21.31
C LEU A 242 7.96 -7.82 -22.69
N HIS A 243 6.77 -7.40 -23.12
CA HIS A 243 6.20 -7.81 -24.41
C HIS A 243 6.96 -7.21 -25.60
N HIS A 244 7.49 -6.01 -25.45
CA HIS A 244 8.20 -5.26 -26.50
C HIS A 244 9.73 -5.38 -26.42
N ASP A 245 10.26 -6.21 -25.51
CA ASP A 245 11.70 -6.45 -25.32
C ASP A 245 12.52 -5.14 -25.17
N VAL A 246 11.97 -4.18 -24.42
CA VAL A 246 12.51 -2.81 -24.34
C VAL A 246 13.89 -2.77 -23.69
N CYS A 247 14.08 -3.55 -22.61
CA CYS A 247 15.31 -3.62 -21.84
C CYS A 247 15.53 -5.02 -21.24
N PRO A 248 15.84 -6.02 -22.10
CA PRO A 248 16.02 -7.42 -21.67
C PRO A 248 17.08 -7.63 -20.59
N GLU A 249 18.07 -6.74 -20.53
CA GLU A 249 19.10 -6.71 -19.48
C GLU A 249 18.50 -6.62 -18.06
N ASN A 250 17.30 -6.07 -17.91
CA ASN A 250 16.61 -5.89 -16.63
C ASN A 250 15.39 -6.84 -16.44
N ASN A 251 15.19 -7.81 -17.34
CA ASN A 251 13.98 -8.64 -17.38
C ASN A 251 13.64 -9.33 -16.05
N ASP A 252 14.63 -9.78 -15.28
CA ASP A 252 14.37 -10.46 -13.99
C ASP A 252 13.98 -9.49 -12.88
N ASN A 253 14.56 -8.29 -12.86
CA ASN A 253 14.15 -7.21 -11.96
C ASN A 253 12.73 -6.70 -12.30
N ILE A 254 12.37 -6.61 -13.59
CA ILE A 254 11.00 -6.30 -14.04
C ILE A 254 9.99 -7.39 -13.62
N LYS A 255 10.37 -8.67 -13.63
CA LYS A 255 9.52 -9.76 -13.11
C LYS A 255 9.31 -9.65 -11.60
N GLN A 256 10.35 -9.28 -10.84
CA GLN A 256 10.24 -9.02 -9.40
C GLN A 256 9.31 -7.82 -9.13
N ALA A 257 9.45 -6.72 -9.88
CA ALA A 257 8.57 -5.56 -9.81
C ALA A 257 7.09 -5.93 -10.06
N LYS A 258 6.82 -6.82 -11.03
CA LYS A 258 5.46 -7.36 -11.25
C LYS A 258 4.94 -8.19 -10.09
N ALA A 259 5.76 -9.04 -9.47
CA ALA A 259 5.35 -9.83 -8.30
C ALA A 259 4.92 -8.90 -7.14
N ILE A 260 5.66 -7.81 -6.90
CA ILE A 260 5.30 -6.81 -5.89
C ILE A 260 3.96 -6.14 -6.23
N CYS A 261 3.69 -5.79 -7.50
CA CYS A 261 2.38 -5.28 -7.92
C CYS A 261 1.25 -6.26 -7.59
N GLN A 262 1.43 -7.55 -7.90
CA GLN A 262 0.43 -8.59 -7.65
C GLN A 262 0.16 -8.82 -6.15
N GLU A 263 1.19 -8.75 -5.31
CA GLU A 263 1.06 -8.88 -3.85
C GLU A 263 0.58 -7.60 -3.14
N SER A 264 0.74 -6.44 -3.76
CA SER A 264 0.55 -5.13 -3.12
C SER A 264 -0.83 -4.94 -2.47
N VAL A 265 -1.89 -5.38 -3.14
CA VAL A 265 -3.27 -5.24 -2.65
C VAL A 265 -3.49 -6.08 -1.40
N ASP A 266 -3.04 -7.34 -1.37
CA ASP A 266 -3.19 -8.23 -0.21
C ASP A 266 -2.30 -7.73 0.96
N GLN A 267 -1.02 -7.46 0.72
CA GLN A 267 -0.09 -7.04 1.77
C GLN A 267 -0.48 -5.69 2.40
N ILE A 268 -0.90 -4.69 1.63
CA ILE A 268 -1.32 -3.40 2.20
C ILE A 268 -2.65 -3.56 2.95
N THR A 269 -3.59 -4.36 2.44
CA THR A 269 -4.84 -4.67 3.17
C THR A 269 -4.54 -5.31 4.52
N ARG A 270 -3.60 -6.26 4.56
CA ARG A 270 -3.10 -6.90 5.78
C ARG A 270 -2.49 -5.91 6.76
N CYS A 271 -1.65 -4.98 6.30
CA CYS A 271 -1.11 -3.92 7.16
C CYS A 271 -2.22 -3.11 7.83
N PHE A 272 -3.25 -2.69 7.08
CA PHE A 272 -4.38 -1.96 7.68
C PHE A 272 -5.22 -2.79 8.64
N ARG A 273 -5.38 -4.10 8.40
CA ARG A 273 -6.04 -5.02 9.34
C ARG A 273 -5.27 -5.13 10.65
N VAL A 274 -3.95 -5.33 10.58
CA VAL A 274 -3.06 -5.35 11.76
C VAL A 274 -3.15 -4.02 12.51
N ILE A 275 -3.12 -2.87 11.82
CA ILE A 275 -3.27 -1.53 12.45
C ILE A 275 -4.62 -1.40 13.18
N TRP A 276 -5.72 -1.90 12.59
CA TRP A 276 -7.06 -1.78 13.14
C TRP A 276 -7.27 -2.61 14.42
N GLU A 277 -6.66 -3.79 14.50
CA GLU A 277 -6.83 -4.71 15.63
C GLU A 277 -5.72 -4.59 16.69
N ALA A 278 -4.63 -3.91 16.36
CA ALA A 278 -3.47 -3.77 17.22
C ALA A 278 -3.75 -3.01 18.55
N PRO A 279 -3.15 -3.44 19.68
CA PRO A 279 -2.27 -4.60 19.87
C PRO A 279 -3.00 -5.85 20.41
N GLY A 280 -4.34 -5.88 20.37
CA GLY A 280 -5.16 -7.01 20.83
C GLY A 280 -5.44 -7.04 22.33
N ASP A 281 -6.41 -7.88 22.74
CA ASP A 281 -6.91 -7.96 24.11
C ASP A 281 -5.80 -8.34 25.10
N PHE A 282 -4.85 -9.20 24.71
CA PHE A 282 -3.76 -9.60 25.60
C PHE A 282 -2.86 -8.43 25.98
N ASN A 283 -2.42 -7.64 24.99
CA ASN A 283 -1.54 -6.50 25.25
C ASN A 283 -2.28 -5.33 25.91
N ILE A 284 -3.58 -5.17 25.63
CA ILE A 284 -4.46 -4.27 26.37
C ILE A 284 -4.56 -4.70 27.84
N ALA A 285 -4.74 -6.00 28.12
CA ALA A 285 -4.76 -6.53 29.47
C ALA A 285 -3.43 -6.26 30.21
N CYS A 286 -2.29 -6.52 29.58
CA CYS A 286 -0.97 -6.16 30.14
C CYS A 286 -0.86 -4.65 30.44
N SER A 287 -1.34 -3.78 29.53
CA SER A 287 -1.38 -2.33 29.74
C SER A 287 -2.25 -1.91 30.95
N SER A 288 -3.44 -2.52 31.09
CA SER A 288 -4.32 -2.28 32.25
C SER A 288 -3.73 -2.77 33.58
N LEU A 289 -2.98 -3.88 33.58
CA LEU A 289 -2.44 -4.48 34.80
C LEU A 289 -1.13 -3.83 35.25
N PHE A 290 -0.19 -3.56 34.34
CA PHE A 290 1.20 -3.23 34.68
C PHE A 290 1.60 -1.77 34.38
N ASP A 291 0.98 -1.13 33.38
CA ASP A 291 1.19 0.30 33.06
C ASP A 291 0.16 1.20 33.78
N HIS A 292 -0.54 0.66 34.78
CA HIS A 292 -1.60 1.33 35.56
C HIS A 292 -2.66 2.07 34.70
N GLY A 293 -2.91 1.62 33.48
CA GLY A 293 -3.84 2.30 32.56
C GLY A 293 -3.37 3.67 32.09
N LYS A 294 -2.06 3.96 32.01
CA LYS A 294 -1.56 5.21 31.40
C LYS A 294 -1.81 5.29 29.89
N ARG A 295 -2.10 4.16 29.23
CA ARG A 295 -2.43 4.11 27.81
C ARG A 295 -3.83 4.63 27.52
N ARG A 296 -3.94 5.70 26.72
CA ARG A 296 -5.19 6.07 26.05
C ARG A 296 -5.42 5.13 24.86
N ILE A 297 -6.40 4.23 24.95
CA ILE A 297 -6.84 3.42 23.80
C ILE A 297 -7.96 4.19 23.11
N PHE A 298 -7.81 4.45 21.81
CA PHE A 298 -8.92 4.96 21.01
C PHE A 298 -9.87 3.79 20.72
N ASP A 299 -11.08 3.87 21.24
CA ASP A 299 -12.18 2.97 20.89
C ASP A 299 -13.03 3.69 19.84
N PRO A 300 -13.19 3.14 18.62
CA PRO A 300 -13.91 3.79 17.53
C PRO A 300 -15.44 3.83 17.73
N ASP A 301 -16.00 2.97 18.59
CA ASP A 301 -17.44 2.99 18.94
C ASP A 301 -17.72 3.94 20.13
N SER A 302 -16.70 4.24 20.92
CA SER A 302 -16.70 5.30 21.93
C SER A 302 -16.46 6.66 21.27
N ALA A 303 -17.28 7.67 21.61
CA ALA A 303 -17.15 9.03 21.09
C ALA A 303 -15.95 9.81 21.69
N GLY A 304 -14.72 9.29 21.50
CA GLY A 304 -13.47 9.87 21.98
C GLY A 304 -13.11 9.57 23.44
N ASN A 305 -13.91 8.80 24.19
CA ASN A 305 -13.50 8.39 25.54
C ASN A 305 -12.45 7.28 25.45
N PRO A 306 -11.34 7.34 26.19
CA PRO A 306 -10.34 6.29 26.20
C PRO A 306 -10.95 4.97 26.71
N TYR A 307 -10.79 3.89 25.96
CA TYR A 307 -11.14 2.56 26.44
C TYR A 307 -10.12 2.08 27.45
N TYR A 308 -10.62 1.54 28.56
CA TYR A 308 -9.83 0.85 29.57
C TYR A 308 -10.46 -0.51 29.81
N MET A 309 -9.71 -1.57 29.52
CA MET A 309 -10.15 -2.92 29.85
C MET A 309 -10.29 -3.04 31.38
N PRO A 310 -11.49 -3.37 31.91
CA PRO A 310 -11.72 -3.50 33.35
C PRO A 310 -10.74 -4.47 33.99
N ALA A 311 -10.28 -4.16 35.21
CA ALA A 311 -9.18 -4.90 35.85
C ALA A 311 -9.50 -6.40 36.06
N ASP A 312 -10.76 -6.76 36.33
CA ASP A 312 -11.22 -8.14 36.44
C ASP A 312 -11.19 -8.87 35.08
N HIS A 313 -11.53 -8.17 34.00
CA HIS A 313 -11.41 -8.71 32.64
C HIS A 313 -9.95 -8.85 32.21
N ALA A 314 -9.12 -7.83 32.46
CA ALA A 314 -7.69 -7.86 32.17
C ALA A 314 -6.97 -8.99 32.92
N GLN A 315 -7.25 -9.19 34.22
CA GLN A 315 -6.76 -10.35 34.97
C GLN A 315 -7.19 -11.66 34.30
N ARG A 316 -8.46 -11.79 33.91
CA ARG A 316 -8.98 -13.00 33.26
C ARG A 316 -8.29 -13.30 31.92
N VAL A 317 -8.07 -12.31 31.07
CA VAL A 317 -7.35 -12.45 29.78
C VAL A 317 -5.90 -12.85 30.03
N PHE A 318 -5.21 -12.17 30.94
CA PHE A 318 -3.81 -12.46 31.26
C PHE A 318 -3.62 -13.86 31.87
N TYR A 319 -4.46 -14.25 32.84
CA TYR A 319 -4.40 -15.58 33.45
C TYR A 319 -4.79 -16.70 32.48
N ALA A 320 -5.74 -16.46 31.56
CA ALA A 320 -6.05 -17.40 30.47
C ALA A 320 -4.81 -17.64 29.60
N SER A 321 -4.15 -16.57 29.17
CA SER A 321 -2.91 -16.67 28.39
C SER A 321 -1.77 -17.34 29.16
N MET A 322 -1.60 -17.05 30.45
CA MET A 322 -0.61 -17.72 31.30
C MET A 322 -0.88 -19.23 31.42
N ALA A 323 -2.14 -19.65 31.52
CA ALA A 323 -2.51 -21.07 31.63
C ALA A 323 -2.25 -21.85 30.33
N VAL A 324 -2.32 -21.18 29.17
CA VAL A 324 -2.16 -21.79 27.84
C VAL A 324 -0.72 -21.67 27.30
N GLN A 325 -0.04 -20.57 27.59
CA GLN A 325 1.32 -20.27 27.11
C GLN A 325 2.38 -20.65 28.16
N LYS A 326 2.96 -21.85 28.00
CA LYS A 326 3.93 -22.43 28.96
C LYS A 326 5.12 -21.53 29.28
N PHE A 327 5.60 -20.74 28.32
CA PHE A 327 6.74 -19.84 28.54
C PHE A 327 6.38 -18.67 29.47
N LEU A 328 5.16 -18.12 29.32
CA LEU A 328 4.64 -17.05 30.17
C LEU A 328 4.48 -17.53 31.62
N PHE A 329 3.94 -18.74 31.81
CA PHE A 329 3.90 -19.40 33.13
C PHE A 329 5.29 -19.55 33.76
N ASN A 330 6.32 -19.90 32.97
CA ASN A 330 7.68 -20.03 33.48
C ASN A 330 8.28 -18.67 33.89
N LYS A 331 8.09 -17.59 33.12
CA LYS A 331 8.57 -16.23 33.50
C LYS A 331 7.85 -15.67 34.73
N LEU A 332 6.58 -16.02 34.95
CA LEU A 332 5.79 -15.57 36.11
C LEU A 332 5.98 -16.41 37.38
N LYS A 333 6.75 -17.52 37.31
CA LYS A 333 6.83 -18.50 38.40
C LYS A 333 7.57 -17.93 39.63
N GLY A 334 6.81 -17.48 40.61
CA GLY A 334 7.30 -16.97 41.90
C GLY A 334 7.07 -15.48 42.10
N SER A 335 6.61 -14.76 41.07
CA SER A 335 6.34 -13.31 41.13
C SER A 335 4.83 -13.06 41.27
N PRO A 336 4.34 -12.52 42.39
CA PRO A 336 2.94 -12.12 42.51
C PRO A 336 2.61 -10.98 41.55
N ILE A 337 1.47 -11.02 40.86
CA ILE A 337 1.08 -9.99 39.86
C ILE A 337 1.14 -8.55 40.41
N LYS A 338 0.80 -8.38 41.68
CA LYS A 338 0.87 -7.09 42.40
C LYS A 338 2.27 -6.48 42.53
N ASP A 339 3.32 -7.28 42.34
CA ASP A 339 4.73 -6.89 42.47
C ASP A 339 5.38 -6.74 41.07
N ILE A 340 4.60 -6.83 39.99
CA ILE A 340 5.04 -6.65 38.61
C ILE A 340 4.78 -5.20 38.17
N GLU A 341 5.82 -4.52 37.71
CA GLU A 341 5.74 -3.13 37.23
C GLU A 341 6.54 -2.94 35.93
N VAL A 342 6.17 -1.92 35.16
CA VAL A 342 6.93 -1.46 33.98
C VAL A 342 8.18 -0.73 34.45
N ILE A 343 9.35 -1.23 34.07
CA ILE A 343 10.66 -0.63 34.38
C ILE A 343 11.22 0.23 33.25
N ASP A 344 10.80 -0.01 32.01
CA ASP A 344 11.20 0.80 30.85
C ASP A 344 10.12 0.81 29.75
N GLU A 345 10.10 1.87 28.96
CA GLU A 345 9.24 2.05 27.78
C GLU A 345 10.02 2.69 26.65
N PHE A 346 10.17 1.98 25.53
CA PHE A 346 10.93 2.45 24.38
C PHE A 346 10.24 2.13 23.05
N LYS A 347 10.67 2.83 22.00
CA LYS A 347 10.24 2.61 20.63
C LYS A 347 11.30 1.79 19.90
N GLN A 348 10.87 0.69 19.28
CA GLN A 348 11.75 -0.18 18.51
C GLN A 348 11.05 -0.58 17.21
N THR A 349 11.84 -0.66 16.14
CA THR A 349 11.37 -1.17 14.85
C THR A 349 11.84 -2.61 14.66
N PHE A 350 10.98 -3.44 14.10
CA PHE A 350 11.21 -4.86 13.88
C PHE A 350 10.79 -5.32 12.49
N GLU A 351 11.34 -6.45 12.09
CA GLU A 351 10.84 -7.31 11.03
C GLU A 351 10.26 -8.61 11.61
N VAL A 352 9.13 -9.06 11.06
CA VAL A 352 8.49 -10.33 11.42
C VAL A 352 9.27 -11.50 10.83
N VAL A 353 9.81 -12.37 11.68
CA VAL A 353 10.61 -13.54 11.27
C VAL A 353 9.78 -14.81 11.26
N GLU A 354 8.91 -15.00 12.25
CA GLU A 354 8.11 -16.22 12.42
C GLU A 354 6.75 -15.89 13.04
N ILE A 355 5.69 -16.56 12.57
CA ILE A 355 4.32 -16.43 13.07
C ILE A 355 3.89 -17.81 13.57
N ILE A 356 3.44 -17.89 14.81
CA ILE A 356 3.07 -19.14 15.49
C ILE A 356 1.62 -19.01 15.97
N GLU A 357 0.68 -19.45 15.13
CA GLU A 357 -0.74 -19.45 15.45
C GLU A 357 -1.08 -20.40 16.64
N PRO A 358 -2.14 -20.12 17.41
CA PRO A 358 -2.58 -21.01 18.48
C PRO A 358 -3.12 -22.33 17.90
N ALA A 359 -2.63 -23.46 18.40
CA ALA A 359 -3.15 -24.77 18.01
C ALA A 359 -4.62 -24.93 18.44
N GLU A 360 -5.39 -25.78 17.74
CA GLU A 360 -6.84 -25.99 18.00
C GLU A 360 -7.15 -26.31 19.48
N GLY A 361 -6.28 -27.08 20.15
CA GLY A 361 -6.41 -27.37 21.58
C GLY A 361 -6.21 -26.15 22.49
N GLN A 362 -5.35 -25.20 22.09
CA GLN A 362 -5.15 -23.92 22.78
C GLN A 362 -6.38 -23.02 22.59
N VAL A 363 -6.90 -22.92 21.36
CA VAL A 363 -8.14 -22.16 21.07
C VAL A 363 -9.31 -22.66 21.92
N LYS A 364 -9.49 -24.00 22.02
CA LYS A 364 -10.51 -24.61 22.90
C LYS A 364 -10.28 -24.29 24.38
N ALA A 365 -9.04 -24.18 24.84
CA ALA A 365 -8.73 -23.80 26.23
C ALA A 365 -9.15 -22.36 26.54
N TYR A 366 -8.90 -21.40 25.63
CA TYR A 366 -9.35 -20.01 25.76
C TYR A 366 -10.89 -19.90 25.80
N LEU A 367 -11.59 -20.61 24.91
CA LEU A 367 -13.07 -20.65 24.88
C LEU A 367 -13.68 -21.25 26.16
N GLY A 368 -12.95 -22.13 26.85
CA GLY A 368 -13.39 -22.75 28.11
C GLY A 368 -13.34 -21.83 29.34
N VAL A 369 -12.67 -20.68 29.26
CA VAL A 369 -12.48 -19.80 30.42
C VAL A 369 -13.79 -19.10 30.80
N LYS A 370 -14.19 -19.22 32.07
CA LYS A 370 -15.40 -18.61 32.64
C LYS A 370 -15.06 -17.45 33.58
N ASN A 371 -15.99 -16.50 33.76
CA ASN A 371 -15.87 -15.49 34.82
C ASN A 371 -16.37 -16.05 36.16
N ALA A 372 -16.32 -15.22 37.21
CA ALA A 372 -16.83 -15.57 38.54
C ALA A 372 -18.33 -15.92 38.59
N LYS A 373 -19.12 -15.55 37.56
CA LYS A 373 -20.54 -15.90 37.41
C LYS A 373 -20.77 -17.20 36.61
N GLY A 374 -19.70 -17.85 36.13
CA GLY A 374 -19.77 -19.05 35.30
C GLY A 374 -19.99 -18.79 33.80
N GLU A 375 -19.98 -17.53 33.36
CA GLU A 375 -20.24 -17.12 31.98
C GLU A 375 -18.95 -17.24 31.14
N THR A 376 -19.03 -17.98 30.04
CA THR A 376 -17.99 -17.98 28.99
C THR A 376 -18.00 -16.63 28.31
N GLY A 377 -16.90 -15.89 28.47
CA GLY A 377 -16.67 -14.61 27.78
C GLY A 377 -15.84 -14.86 26.53
N ARG A 378 -15.85 -13.91 25.61
CA ARG A 378 -15.03 -13.96 24.40
C ARG A 378 -13.62 -13.49 24.74
N ILE A 379 -12.76 -14.40 25.20
CA ILE A 379 -11.31 -14.17 25.26
C ILE A 379 -10.75 -14.64 23.92
N MET A 380 -10.05 -13.75 23.21
CA MET A 380 -9.37 -14.11 21.98
C MET A 380 -8.22 -15.07 22.28
N ALA A 381 -8.08 -16.12 21.45
CA ALA A 381 -6.95 -17.03 21.57
C ALA A 381 -5.67 -16.29 21.12
N CYS A 382 -4.58 -16.43 21.87
CA CYS A 382 -3.32 -15.80 21.51
C CYS A 382 -2.34 -16.82 20.95
N GLY A 383 -1.65 -16.46 19.88
CA GLY A 383 -0.45 -17.14 19.39
C GLY A 383 0.81 -16.40 19.81
N ARG A 384 1.86 -16.50 18.99
CA ARG A 384 3.14 -15.81 19.19
C ARG A 384 3.68 -15.27 17.88
N VAL A 385 4.46 -14.20 17.95
CA VAL A 385 5.27 -13.70 16.84
C VAL A 385 6.73 -13.58 17.29
N ILE A 386 7.66 -13.97 16.41
CA ILE A 386 9.08 -13.76 16.60
C ILE A 386 9.53 -12.60 15.71
N LEU A 387 10.14 -11.60 16.34
CA LEU A 387 10.57 -10.35 15.74
C LEU A 387 12.09 -10.20 15.81
N THR A 388 12.71 -9.61 14.79
CA THR A 388 14.13 -9.21 14.82
C THR A 388 14.27 -7.69 14.63
N PRO A 389 15.19 -6.99 15.32
CA PRO A 389 15.37 -5.55 15.18
C PRO A 389 15.66 -5.14 13.73
N TYR A 390 14.98 -4.11 13.22
CA TYR A 390 15.08 -3.68 11.83
C TYR A 390 15.26 -2.16 11.72
N LEU A 391 16.16 -1.70 10.85
CA LEU A 391 16.32 -0.29 10.54
C LEU A 391 15.36 0.11 9.42
N MET A 392 14.19 0.65 9.79
CA MET A 392 13.29 1.30 8.83
C MET A 392 13.82 2.70 8.51
N GLU A 393 14.25 2.87 7.26
CA GLU A 393 14.56 4.17 6.69
C GLU A 393 13.29 5.01 6.55
N ASP A 394 13.38 6.30 6.87
CA ASP A 394 12.26 7.26 6.80
C ASP A 394 12.73 8.66 6.33
N GLY A 395 13.93 8.72 5.74
CA GLY A 395 14.56 9.96 5.25
C GLY A 395 15.21 10.83 6.32
N TYR A 396 15.19 10.43 7.59
CA TYR A 396 15.90 11.11 8.67
C TYR A 396 17.22 10.41 9.00
N ASP A 397 18.29 11.19 9.15
CA ASP A 397 19.56 10.69 9.69
C ASP A 397 19.38 10.31 11.16
N LYS A 398 19.70 9.05 11.47
CA LYS A 398 19.63 8.44 12.82
C LYS A 398 21.02 8.30 13.46
N GLY A 399 22.06 8.77 12.77
CA GLY A 399 23.45 8.68 13.17
C GLY A 399 23.91 7.24 13.36
N THR A 400 24.90 7.04 14.23
CA THR A 400 25.47 5.73 14.57
C THR A 400 24.73 5.02 15.71
N ALA A 401 23.45 5.33 15.92
CA ALA A 401 22.64 4.68 16.95
C ALA A 401 22.50 3.16 16.68
N PRO A 402 22.58 2.30 17.71
CA PRO A 402 22.36 0.87 17.53
C PRO A 402 20.93 0.61 17.03
N ILE A 403 20.77 -0.33 16.11
CA ILE A 403 19.47 -0.69 15.52
C ILE A 403 18.50 -1.20 16.59
N ALA A 404 19.03 -1.90 17.60
CA ALA A 404 18.30 -2.40 18.76
C ALA A 404 18.48 -1.49 19.97
N ALA A 405 17.38 -1.15 20.64
CA ALA A 405 17.38 -0.53 21.95
C ALA A 405 18.06 -1.44 23.01
N PRO A 406 18.63 -0.88 24.10
CA PRO A 406 19.19 -1.68 25.18
C PRO A 406 18.18 -2.69 25.74
N GLY A 407 18.61 -3.94 25.93
CA GLY A 407 17.73 -5.01 26.43
C GLY A 407 16.85 -5.67 25.36
N ILE A 408 16.97 -5.30 24.08
CA ILE A 408 16.39 -6.04 22.96
C ILE A 408 17.40 -7.04 22.38
N ASP A 409 16.98 -8.30 22.28
CA ASP A 409 17.73 -9.40 21.69
C ASP A 409 17.59 -9.46 20.16
N GLU A 410 18.44 -10.25 19.49
CA GLU A 410 18.35 -10.51 18.04
C GLU A 410 17.01 -11.14 17.62
N ARG A 411 16.34 -11.85 18.54
CA ARG A 411 15.02 -12.46 18.38
C ARG A 411 14.18 -12.26 19.62
N GLU A 412 13.15 -11.43 19.51
CA GLU A 412 12.16 -11.18 20.56
C GLU A 412 10.89 -11.98 20.31
N GLU A 413 10.31 -12.56 21.37
CA GLU A 413 9.08 -13.34 21.33
C GLU A 413 7.93 -12.57 22.00
N PHE A 414 6.90 -12.20 21.22
CA PHE A 414 5.73 -11.49 21.71
C PHE A 414 4.45 -12.33 21.57
N ILE A 415 3.51 -12.14 22.50
CA ILE A 415 2.16 -12.69 22.43
C ILE A 415 1.26 -11.70 21.70
N LEU A 416 0.49 -12.21 20.73
CA LEU A 416 -0.54 -11.47 20.03
C LEU A 416 -1.80 -12.34 19.88
N ASP A 417 -2.94 -11.67 19.89
CA ASP A 417 -4.25 -12.21 19.59
C ASP A 417 -4.29 -12.79 18.16
N TRP A 418 -4.96 -13.92 17.97
CA TRP A 418 -4.96 -14.68 16.72
C TRP A 418 -5.49 -13.88 15.53
N SER A 419 -6.45 -12.97 15.74
CA SER A 419 -7.02 -12.14 14.67
C SER A 419 -6.03 -11.09 14.14
N ILE A 420 -5.03 -10.71 14.94
CA ILE A 420 -3.88 -9.94 14.44
C ILE A 420 -2.96 -10.87 13.65
N LEU A 421 -2.63 -12.05 14.20
CA LEU A 421 -1.68 -13.00 13.61
C LEU A 421 -2.13 -13.52 12.23
N GLU A 422 -3.43 -13.79 12.01
CA GLU A 422 -3.96 -14.24 10.71
C GLU A 422 -3.80 -13.19 9.59
N HIS A 423 -3.55 -11.94 9.97
CA HIS A 423 -3.31 -10.82 9.08
C HIS A 423 -1.83 -10.45 8.95
N MET A 424 -0.94 -10.97 9.79
CA MET A 424 0.51 -10.73 9.67
C MET A 424 1.13 -11.56 8.55
N THR A 425 2.28 -11.11 8.03
CA THR A 425 3.12 -11.85 7.08
C THR A 425 4.57 -11.83 7.52
N VAL A 426 5.32 -12.88 7.17
CA VAL A 426 6.78 -12.89 7.35
C VAL A 426 7.40 -11.79 6.49
N GLY A 427 8.38 -11.09 7.05
CA GLY A 427 9.04 -9.93 6.47
C GLY A 427 8.36 -8.59 6.73
N MET A 428 7.09 -8.57 7.19
CA MET A 428 6.36 -7.33 7.52
C MET A 428 7.15 -6.49 8.54
N LYS A 429 7.22 -5.16 8.32
CA LYS A 429 7.96 -4.26 9.22
C LYS A 429 7.01 -3.59 10.21
N LEU A 430 7.38 -3.54 11.47
CA LEU A 430 6.56 -3.04 12.58
C LEU A 430 7.34 -1.98 13.37
N LYS A 431 6.76 -0.81 13.62
CA LYS A 431 7.28 0.19 14.55
C LYS A 431 6.48 0.12 15.83
N LEU A 432 7.05 -0.40 16.90
CA LEU A 432 6.34 -0.75 18.14
C LEU A 432 6.76 0.15 19.30
N VAL A 433 5.82 0.37 20.23
CA VAL A 433 6.11 0.84 21.59
C VAL A 433 6.09 -0.40 22.48
N ILE A 434 7.19 -0.69 23.15
CA ILE A 434 7.35 -1.84 24.05
C ILE A 434 7.44 -1.33 25.48
N CYS A 435 6.78 -2.06 26.39
CA CYS A 435 7.04 -1.95 27.83
C CYS A 435 7.79 -3.19 28.30
N GLN A 436 8.88 -2.98 29.04
CA GLN A 436 9.62 -4.03 29.73
C GLN A 436 9.20 -4.08 31.20
N LEU A 437 8.95 -5.29 31.70
CA LEU A 437 8.57 -5.56 33.09
C LEU A 437 9.78 -6.00 33.91
N ASN A 438 9.73 -5.76 35.23
CA ASN A 438 10.75 -6.20 36.20
C ASN A 438 10.97 -7.73 36.28
N ILE A 439 10.13 -8.53 35.62
CA ILE A 439 10.21 -9.99 35.52
C ILE A 439 10.80 -10.51 34.18
N ASP A 440 11.53 -9.66 33.44
CA ASP A 440 12.06 -10.00 32.11
C ASP A 440 10.94 -10.40 31.10
N LEU A 441 9.75 -9.81 31.22
CA LEU A 441 8.68 -9.96 30.24
C LEU A 441 8.49 -8.64 29.50
N LYS A 442 8.40 -8.69 28.17
CA LYS A 442 8.09 -7.54 27.32
C LYS A 442 6.69 -7.70 26.73
N PHE A 443 5.96 -6.60 26.57
CA PHE A 443 4.65 -6.59 25.88
C PHE A 443 4.53 -5.37 24.96
N ILE A 444 3.66 -5.47 23.94
CA ILE A 444 3.51 -4.44 22.92
C ILE A 444 2.45 -3.44 23.37
N LYS A 445 2.86 -2.28 23.89
CA LYS A 445 1.95 -1.23 24.33
C LYS A 445 1.18 -0.61 23.16
N ALA A 446 1.82 -0.40 22.02
CA ALA A 446 1.19 0.14 20.82
C ALA A 446 1.94 -0.19 19.53
N PHE A 447 1.22 -0.23 18.42
CA PHE A 447 1.79 -0.21 17.07
C PHE A 447 1.76 1.25 16.59
N SER A 448 2.91 1.78 16.18
CA SER A 448 3.07 3.15 15.66
C SER A 448 3.09 3.20 14.14
N ASP A 449 3.55 2.12 13.49
CA ASP A 449 3.57 1.96 12.04
C ASP A 449 3.61 0.47 11.67
N VAL A 450 3.03 0.09 10.54
CA VAL A 450 2.97 -1.28 10.01
C VAL A 450 3.11 -1.23 8.50
N ARG A 451 4.13 -1.88 7.95
CA ARG A 451 4.50 -1.79 6.53
C ARG A 451 4.71 -3.19 5.91
N PRO A 452 4.46 -3.35 4.59
CA PRO A 452 4.55 -4.63 3.90
C PRO A 452 5.95 -5.25 3.94
N SER A 453 6.09 -6.51 3.56
CA SER A 453 7.38 -7.21 3.61
C SER A 453 8.43 -6.62 2.67
N TYR A 454 7.98 -6.11 1.51
CA TYR A 454 8.78 -5.38 0.53
C TYR A 454 9.06 -3.91 0.94
N TYR A 455 8.88 -3.51 2.20
CA TYR A 455 9.08 -2.12 2.62
C TYR A 455 10.44 -1.57 2.15
N THR A 456 10.38 -0.55 1.31
CA THR A 456 11.53 0.15 0.76
C THR A 456 11.28 1.63 0.88
N PHE A 457 12.23 2.37 1.44
CA PHE A 457 12.23 3.84 1.37
C PHE A 457 13.08 4.26 0.17
N LEU A 458 12.65 5.29 -0.55
CA LEU A 458 13.42 5.87 -1.65
C LEU A 458 13.64 7.36 -1.36
N PRO A 459 14.88 7.87 -1.36
CA PRO A 459 15.17 9.29 -1.12
C PRO A 459 14.38 10.25 -2.02
N GLN A 460 14.00 9.80 -3.23
CA GLN A 460 13.12 10.50 -4.16
C GLN A 460 11.74 10.84 -3.56
N GLU A 461 11.27 10.14 -2.51
CA GLU A 461 10.08 10.53 -1.74
C GLU A 461 10.23 11.91 -1.09
N LEU A 462 11.43 12.28 -0.62
CA LEU A 462 11.72 13.59 -0.02
C LEU A 462 11.67 14.72 -1.06
N MET A 463 11.88 14.40 -2.34
CA MET A 463 11.78 15.36 -3.45
C MET A 463 10.33 15.60 -3.91
N TYR A 464 9.34 14.94 -3.28
CA TYR A 464 7.93 15.18 -3.59
C TYR A 464 7.50 16.59 -3.20
N LYS A 465 6.90 17.32 -4.15
CA LYS A 465 6.57 18.76 -4.03
C LYS A 465 7.78 19.66 -3.75
N TYR A 466 9.02 19.18 -3.88
CA TYR A 466 10.21 20.03 -3.77
C TYR A 466 10.11 21.19 -4.76
N LYS A 467 10.32 22.41 -4.24
CA LYS A 467 10.47 23.63 -5.01
C LYS A 467 11.89 24.12 -4.79
N GLU A 468 12.55 24.46 -5.89
CA GLU A 468 13.89 25.03 -5.85
C GLU A 468 13.85 26.36 -5.05
N PRO A 469 14.72 26.55 -4.04
CA PRO A 469 14.76 27.79 -3.27
C PRO A 469 15.04 28.99 -4.17
N VAL A 470 14.06 29.90 -4.28
CA VAL A 470 14.27 31.18 -4.95
C VAL A 470 15.17 32.04 -4.05
N PRO A 471 16.26 32.63 -4.56
CA PRO A 471 17.07 33.57 -3.79
C PRO A 471 16.20 34.68 -3.20
N ASN A 472 16.26 34.86 -1.88
CA ASN A 472 15.48 35.91 -1.22
C ASN A 472 16.13 37.27 -1.52
N GLU A 473 15.59 38.01 -2.48
CA GLU A 473 16.02 39.37 -2.82
C GLU A 473 15.69 40.39 -1.71
N ARG A 474 14.85 40.03 -0.73
CA ARG A 474 14.51 40.90 0.39
C ARG A 474 15.73 41.02 1.32
N PRO A 475 16.21 42.24 1.63
CA PRO A 475 17.33 42.41 2.54
C PRO A 475 16.99 41.83 3.92
N PRO A 476 17.96 41.23 4.64
CA PRO A 476 17.71 40.68 5.96
C PRO A 476 17.23 41.78 6.92
N PRO A 477 16.37 41.46 7.91
CA PRO A 477 15.97 42.41 8.94
C PRO A 477 17.21 43.02 9.60
N SER A 478 17.29 44.35 9.58
CA SER A 478 18.43 45.10 10.13
C SER A 478 17.99 45.93 11.33
N VAL A 479 18.95 46.34 12.16
CA VAL A 479 18.71 47.21 13.32
C VAL A 479 18.10 48.56 12.90
N GLU A 480 18.26 48.96 11.63
CA GLU A 480 17.71 50.20 11.07
C GLU A 480 16.30 50.03 10.47
N ASN A 481 15.79 48.80 10.32
CA ASN A 481 14.47 48.51 9.78
C ASN A 481 13.82 47.29 10.49
N PRO A 482 13.47 47.41 11.79
CA PRO A 482 12.87 46.32 12.56
C PRO A 482 11.45 45.97 12.11
N ASP A 483 10.71 46.94 11.56
CA ASP A 483 9.29 46.80 11.17
C ASP A 483 9.10 46.42 9.68
N MET A 484 10.10 45.77 9.06
CA MET A 484 10.00 45.20 7.71
C MET A 484 9.16 43.92 7.74
N ASP A 485 7.86 44.12 7.88
CA ASP A 485 6.82 43.15 8.25
C ASP A 485 6.97 41.75 7.62
N GLU A 486 6.73 40.70 8.41
CA GLU A 486 6.62 39.30 7.98
C GLU A 486 5.28 39.06 7.25
N GLY A 487 4.94 39.92 6.29
CA GLY A 487 3.77 39.78 5.42
C GLY A 487 3.92 38.59 4.47
N GLY A 488 3.77 37.38 5.00
CA GLY A 488 3.93 36.09 4.32
C GLY A 488 2.76 35.13 4.50
N ASP A 489 1.74 35.48 5.29
CA ASP A 489 0.48 34.74 5.36
C ASP A 489 -0.44 35.17 4.20
N ASP A 490 -0.49 34.35 3.14
CA ASP A 490 -1.55 34.41 2.13
C ASP A 490 -2.81 33.74 2.71
N PRO A 491 -3.89 34.48 3.00
CA PRO A 491 -5.07 33.93 3.68
C PRO A 491 -5.96 33.06 2.78
N ASN A 492 -5.50 32.64 1.60
CA ASN A 492 -6.19 31.72 0.68
C ASN A 492 -5.51 30.35 0.54
N LEU A 493 -4.70 29.93 1.52
CA LEU A 493 -4.12 28.59 1.60
C LEU A 493 -4.85 27.70 2.62
N ASP A 494 -6.09 27.34 2.30
CA ASP A 494 -6.86 26.20 2.86
C ASP A 494 -7.11 25.14 1.76
#